data_AF-A0A6J7FZ19-F1
#
_entry.id   AF-A0A6J7FZ19-F1
#
_cell.length_a   1.000
_cell.length_b   1.000
_cell.length_c   1.000
_cell.angle_alpha   90.00
_cell.angle_beta   90.00
_cell.angle_gamma   90.00
#
_symmetry.space_group_name_H-M   'P 1'
#
loop_
_entity.id
_entity.type
_entity.pdbx_description
1 polymer ?
#
loop_
_entity_poly.entity_id
_entity_poly.type
_entity_poly.pdbx_seq_one_letter_code
_entity_poly.pdbx_strand_id
1 'polypeptide(L)'
;MTQIVVIGRSADSTIAHAIPGSWRASFLDGLNEENDFRDIHRTHFALFCMSATAGFDVAFIKYWKALEELHVPRAVVVTDLDNPEADFDESCALIARVLDEGILPTALVLHEEDGSPAALIDLFSLQVSQGEALTDAEPEVVELVMDAREELLQEIATSIANESISNQLMQGITPSASVLRGALINAVSTAAFIPVLTSAESGSLGRQEMHALLSEVLFDPGFEAVHSTEESNIEGFLDRYLPHRLLEGNVDGDISLSIHFPDEYADEVDREISRARVTSRTSTDRQGVSLREIEISRLAAKTFLTLIQSACDYNAVVKINAS
;
A
#
# COMPACT_ATOMS: atom_id res chain seq x y z
N MET A 1 10.56 11.50 -11.35
CA MET A 1 9.16 11.61 -11.81
C MET A 1 8.61 10.21 -11.92
N THR A 2 7.62 9.87 -11.09
CA THR A 2 6.99 8.55 -11.07
C THR A 2 6.29 8.28 -12.40
N GLN A 3 6.55 7.10 -12.96
CA GLN A 3 5.94 6.63 -14.20
C GLN A 3 5.01 5.46 -13.87
N ILE A 4 3.77 5.51 -14.32
CA ILE A 4 2.82 4.41 -14.19
C ILE A 4 2.28 4.02 -15.58
N VAL A 5 1.78 2.80 -15.68
CA VAL A 5 1.05 2.35 -16.86
C VAL A 5 -0.39 2.03 -16.48
N VAL A 6 -1.33 2.39 -17.35
CA VAL A 6 -2.74 2.02 -17.27
C VAL A 6 -3.02 1.09 -18.43
N ILE A 7 -3.41 -0.14 -18.15
CA ILE A 7 -3.56 -1.22 -19.12
C ILE A 7 -5.02 -1.61 -19.19
N GLY A 8 -5.58 -1.68 -20.40
CA GLY A 8 -6.95 -2.12 -20.62
C GLY A 8 -7.81 -1.06 -21.31
N ARG A 9 -8.72 -1.52 -22.16
CA ARG A 9 -9.52 -0.65 -23.04
C ARG A 9 -10.65 0.10 -22.35
N SER A 10 -11.01 -0.33 -21.15
CA SER A 10 -12.06 0.27 -20.34
C SER A 10 -11.52 1.32 -19.36
N ALA A 11 -10.26 1.74 -19.51
CA ALA A 11 -9.72 2.84 -18.74
C ALA A 11 -10.53 4.12 -19.01
N ASP A 12 -11.15 4.63 -17.95
CA ASP A 12 -12.11 5.72 -18.00
C ASP A 12 -11.49 7.05 -17.50
N SER A 13 -12.33 8.09 -17.49
CA SER A 13 -11.91 9.39 -16.99
C SER A 13 -11.70 9.40 -15.46
N THR A 14 -12.42 8.57 -14.70
CA THR A 14 -12.29 8.45 -13.25
C THR A 14 -10.87 7.99 -12.86
N ILE A 15 -10.33 6.98 -13.54
CA ILE A 15 -8.95 6.50 -13.36
C ILE A 15 -7.94 7.62 -13.65
N ALA A 16 -8.10 8.35 -14.75
CA ALA A 16 -7.20 9.43 -15.12
C ALA A 16 -7.15 10.54 -14.05
N HIS A 17 -8.29 10.85 -13.41
CA HIS A 17 -8.38 11.86 -12.35
C HIS A 17 -7.93 11.34 -10.97
N ALA A 18 -7.87 10.02 -10.76
CA ALA A 18 -7.34 9.43 -9.53
C ALA A 18 -5.80 9.49 -9.49
N ILE A 19 -5.14 9.51 -10.65
CA ILE A 19 -3.68 9.54 -10.73
C ILE A 19 -3.13 10.89 -10.23
N PRO A 20 -2.15 10.90 -9.31
CA PRO A 20 -1.53 12.13 -8.84
C PRO A 20 -0.95 12.97 -9.99
N GLY A 21 -1.25 14.28 -10.01
CA GLY A 21 -0.84 15.16 -11.12
C GLY A 21 0.67 15.33 -11.31
N SER A 22 1.49 14.92 -10.33
CA SER A 22 2.96 14.90 -10.42
C SER A 22 3.49 13.67 -11.18
N TRP A 23 2.65 12.69 -11.47
CA TRP A 23 3.03 11.43 -12.10
C TRP A 23 2.79 11.47 -13.61
N ARG A 24 3.49 10.59 -14.32
CA ARG A 24 3.29 10.36 -15.74
C ARG A 24 2.59 9.02 -15.94
N ALA A 25 1.40 9.05 -16.51
CA ALA A 25 0.68 7.85 -16.91
C ALA A 25 0.80 7.60 -18.43
N SER A 26 1.10 6.36 -18.81
CA SER A 26 0.98 5.86 -20.18
C SER A 26 -0.21 4.90 -20.26
N PHE A 27 -1.11 5.11 -21.22
CA PHE A 27 -2.27 4.23 -21.44
C PHE A 27 -1.94 3.24 -22.55
N LEU A 28 -2.00 1.94 -22.23
CA LEU A 28 -1.58 0.86 -23.10
C LEU A 28 -2.83 0.13 -23.64
N ASP A 29 -2.99 0.12 -24.96
CA ASP A 29 -4.16 -0.43 -25.65
C ASP A 29 -3.84 -1.73 -26.44
N GLY A 30 -2.57 -2.15 -26.43
CA GLY A 30 -2.09 -3.33 -27.16
C GLY A 30 -1.88 -3.11 -28.66
N LEU A 31 -2.06 -1.88 -29.18
CA LEU A 31 -1.92 -1.60 -30.61
C LEU A 31 -0.46 -1.43 -31.05
N ASN A 32 0.43 -1.05 -30.12
CA ASN A 32 1.85 -0.86 -30.40
C ASN A 32 2.72 -1.53 -29.34
N GLU A 33 2.84 -2.86 -29.46
CA GLU A 33 3.51 -3.69 -28.45
C GLU A 33 4.95 -3.24 -28.13
N GLU A 34 5.72 -2.79 -29.11
CA GLU A 34 7.10 -2.34 -28.89
C GLU A 34 7.16 -1.13 -27.93
N ASN A 35 6.25 -0.16 -28.12
CA ASN A 35 6.15 0.98 -27.22
C ASN A 35 5.54 0.59 -25.87
N ASP A 36 4.53 -0.29 -25.86
CA ASP A 36 3.90 -0.76 -24.63
C ASP A 36 4.92 -1.44 -23.70
N PHE A 37 5.76 -2.34 -24.23
CA PHE A 37 6.82 -2.98 -23.45
C PHE A 37 7.88 -2.00 -22.97
N ARG A 38 8.21 -0.97 -23.77
CA ARG A 38 9.14 0.07 -23.34
C ARG A 38 8.62 0.84 -22.13
N ASP A 39 7.32 1.13 -22.08
CA ASP A 39 6.69 1.81 -20.96
C ASP A 39 6.56 0.87 -19.75
N ILE A 40 6.21 -0.40 -19.95
CA ILE A 40 6.21 -1.46 -18.92
C ILE A 40 7.57 -1.54 -18.22
N HIS A 41 8.68 -1.57 -18.96
CA HIS A 41 10.04 -1.69 -18.38
C HIS A 41 10.49 -0.48 -17.56
N ARG A 42 9.80 0.65 -17.66
CA ARG A 42 10.14 1.89 -16.94
C ARG A 42 9.14 2.26 -15.87
N THR A 43 8.07 1.47 -15.74
CA THR A 43 6.98 1.78 -14.84
C THR A 43 7.35 1.50 -13.39
N HIS A 44 6.67 2.22 -12.49
CA HIS A 44 6.79 2.10 -11.04
C HIS A 44 5.58 1.39 -10.46
N PHE A 45 4.44 1.45 -11.17
CA PHE A 45 3.19 0.82 -10.79
C PHE A 45 2.33 0.58 -12.04
N ALA A 46 1.48 -0.44 -12.01
CA ALA A 46 0.54 -0.73 -13.09
C ALA A 46 -0.91 -0.76 -12.60
N LEU A 47 -1.80 -0.07 -13.30
CA LEU A 47 -3.24 -0.20 -13.14
C LEU A 47 -3.79 -1.05 -14.26
N PHE A 48 -4.45 -2.15 -13.92
CA PHE A 48 -5.07 -3.07 -14.87
C PHE A 48 -6.58 -2.87 -14.86
N CYS A 49 -7.11 -2.17 -15.86
CA CYS A 49 -8.53 -1.90 -16.03
C CYS A 49 -9.21 -3.11 -16.66
N MET A 50 -10.16 -3.70 -15.92
CA MET A 50 -11.00 -4.80 -16.39
C MET A 50 -12.46 -4.33 -16.35
N SER A 51 -13.13 -4.34 -17.50
CA SER A 51 -14.57 -4.12 -17.57
C SER A 51 -15.31 -5.24 -16.83
N ALA A 52 -16.24 -4.90 -15.94
CA ALA A 52 -17.11 -5.87 -15.28
C ALA A 52 -17.95 -6.70 -16.27
N THR A 53 -18.19 -6.19 -17.48
CA THR A 53 -19.00 -6.87 -18.51
C THR A 53 -18.17 -7.51 -19.61
N ALA A 54 -17.04 -6.90 -20.01
CA ALA A 54 -16.20 -7.44 -21.07
C ALA A 54 -15.09 -8.40 -20.56
N GLY A 55 -14.73 -8.31 -19.28
CA GLY A 55 -13.68 -9.13 -18.68
C GLY A 55 -12.28 -8.86 -19.25
N PHE A 56 -11.50 -9.92 -19.43
CA PHE A 56 -10.11 -9.86 -19.87
C PHE A 56 -9.94 -9.84 -21.39
N ASP A 57 -8.97 -9.06 -21.87
CA ASP A 57 -8.47 -9.17 -23.24
C ASP A 57 -7.06 -9.81 -23.30
N VAL A 58 -6.61 -10.10 -24.52
CA VAL A 58 -5.31 -10.78 -24.77
C VAL A 58 -4.14 -9.91 -24.31
N ALA A 59 -4.23 -8.58 -24.46
CA ALA A 59 -3.17 -7.66 -24.08
C ALA A 59 -3.03 -7.59 -22.55
N PHE A 60 -4.15 -7.57 -21.83
CA PHE A 60 -4.22 -7.63 -20.37
C PHE A 60 -3.39 -8.82 -19.84
N ILE A 61 -3.71 -10.05 -20.27
CA ILE A 61 -3.04 -11.26 -19.76
C ILE A 61 -1.55 -11.27 -20.12
N LYS A 62 -1.20 -10.79 -21.32
CA LYS A 62 0.18 -10.71 -21.77
C LYS A 62 1.00 -9.74 -20.92
N TYR A 63 0.47 -8.55 -20.66
CA TYR A 63 1.16 -7.51 -19.89
C TYR A 63 1.17 -7.83 -18.39
N TRP A 64 0.15 -8.55 -17.89
CA TRP A 64 0.13 -9.09 -16.53
C TRP A 64 1.37 -9.95 -16.24
N LYS A 65 1.61 -10.96 -17.08
CA LYS A 65 2.75 -11.87 -16.95
C LYS A 65 4.09 -11.13 -17.05
N ALA A 66 4.19 -10.18 -17.97
CA ALA A 66 5.42 -9.38 -18.11
C ALA A 66 5.73 -8.56 -16.86
N LEU A 67 4.72 -7.95 -16.24
CA LEU A 67 4.89 -7.19 -15.00
C LEU A 67 5.14 -8.11 -13.80
N GLU A 68 4.61 -9.33 -13.82
CA GLU A 68 4.82 -10.38 -12.80
C GLU A 68 6.30 -10.75 -12.73
N GLU A 69 6.92 -11.05 -13.88
CA GLU A 69 8.35 -11.33 -13.96
C GLU A 69 9.22 -10.17 -13.44
N LEU A 70 8.76 -8.93 -13.61
CA LEU A 70 9.44 -7.72 -13.16
C LEU A 70 9.16 -7.35 -11.70
N HIS A 71 8.29 -8.09 -10.99
CA HIS A 71 7.84 -7.79 -9.63
C HIS A 71 7.34 -6.34 -9.47
N VAL A 72 6.69 -5.80 -10.51
CA VAL A 72 6.18 -4.43 -10.46
C VAL A 72 4.88 -4.42 -9.66
N PRO A 73 4.74 -3.51 -8.67
CA PRO A 73 3.49 -3.27 -7.96
C PRO A 73 2.34 -2.98 -8.92
N ARG A 74 1.17 -3.55 -8.65
CA ARG A 74 0.01 -3.40 -9.52
C ARG A 74 -1.28 -3.43 -8.73
N ALA A 75 -2.36 -2.96 -9.36
CA ALA A 75 -3.73 -3.13 -8.91
C ALA A 75 -4.63 -3.48 -10.10
N VAL A 76 -5.70 -4.22 -9.85
CA VAL A 76 -6.78 -4.40 -10.82
C VAL A 76 -7.87 -3.38 -10.51
N VAL A 77 -8.39 -2.71 -11.53
CA VAL A 77 -9.50 -1.75 -11.41
C VAL A 77 -10.68 -2.32 -12.19
N VAL A 78 -11.75 -2.67 -11.49
CA VAL A 78 -13.01 -3.07 -12.12
C VAL A 78 -13.74 -1.82 -12.58
N THR A 79 -14.01 -1.73 -13.88
CA THR A 79 -14.66 -0.58 -14.53
C THR A 79 -16.03 -0.97 -15.09
N ASP A 80 -16.76 0.01 -15.66
CA ASP A 80 -18.07 -0.17 -16.28
C ASP A 80 -19.18 -0.67 -15.33
N LEU A 81 -19.07 -0.37 -14.03
CA LEU A 81 -20.09 -0.74 -13.04
C LEU A 81 -21.44 -0.03 -13.21
N ASP A 82 -21.48 1.04 -13.99
CA ASP A 82 -22.74 1.71 -14.36
C ASP A 82 -23.62 0.86 -15.29
N ASN A 83 -23.09 -0.25 -15.83
CA ASN A 83 -23.84 -1.18 -16.65
C ASN A 83 -24.77 -2.04 -15.77
N PRO A 84 -26.07 -2.17 -16.09
CA PRO A 84 -27.00 -3.03 -15.33
C PRO A 84 -26.62 -4.51 -15.26
N GLU A 85 -25.75 -4.99 -16.16
CA GLU A 85 -25.23 -6.36 -16.18
C GLU A 85 -23.91 -6.50 -15.40
N ALA A 86 -23.35 -5.41 -14.87
CA ALA A 86 -22.12 -5.45 -14.10
C ALA A 86 -22.35 -6.06 -12.71
N ASP A 87 -21.47 -7.00 -12.33
CA ASP A 87 -21.43 -7.58 -11.00
C ASP A 87 -19.98 -7.53 -10.50
N PHE A 88 -19.75 -6.74 -9.44
CA PHE A 88 -18.42 -6.54 -8.88
C PHE A 88 -17.90 -7.79 -8.18
N ASP A 89 -18.75 -8.55 -7.50
CA ASP A 89 -18.35 -9.76 -6.78
C ASP A 89 -18.01 -10.88 -7.77
N GLU A 90 -18.80 -11.03 -8.84
CA GLU A 90 -18.47 -11.94 -9.94
C GLU A 90 -17.17 -11.53 -10.64
N SER A 91 -16.94 -10.22 -10.82
CA SER A 91 -15.68 -9.70 -11.36
C SER A 91 -14.49 -10.05 -10.48
N CYS A 92 -14.59 -9.90 -9.16
CA CYS A 92 -13.54 -10.28 -8.22
C CYS A 92 -13.26 -11.79 -8.27
N ALA A 93 -14.30 -12.62 -8.28
CA ALA A 93 -14.16 -14.08 -8.40
C ALA A 93 -13.52 -14.49 -9.73
N LEU A 94 -13.86 -13.80 -10.83
CA LEU A 94 -13.26 -14.00 -12.15
C LEU A 94 -11.78 -13.62 -12.14
N ILE A 95 -11.43 -12.50 -11.50
CA ILE A 95 -10.05 -12.03 -11.35
C ILE A 95 -9.19 -13.05 -10.62
N ALA A 96 -9.60 -13.45 -9.41
CA ALA A 96 -8.87 -14.43 -8.60
C ALA A 96 -8.67 -15.76 -9.35
N ARG A 97 -9.68 -16.20 -10.11
CA ARG A 97 -9.61 -17.44 -10.89
C ARG A 97 -8.65 -17.38 -12.08
N VAL A 98 -8.45 -16.22 -12.69
CA VAL A 98 -7.68 -16.07 -13.94
C VAL A 98 -6.25 -15.61 -13.70
N LEU A 99 -6.01 -14.79 -12.68
CA LEU A 99 -4.73 -14.10 -12.46
C LEU A 99 -3.87 -14.67 -11.32
N ASP A 100 -4.39 -15.62 -10.53
CA ASP A 100 -3.78 -16.27 -9.35
C ASP A 100 -4.29 -15.76 -7.97
N GLU A 101 -3.86 -16.45 -6.90
CA GLU A 101 -4.21 -16.20 -5.50
C GLU A 101 -3.57 -14.89 -4.97
N GLY A 102 -4.13 -14.31 -3.90
CA GLY A 102 -3.61 -13.06 -3.30
C GLY A 102 -4.12 -11.77 -3.97
N ILE A 103 -5.23 -11.86 -4.72
CA ILE A 103 -5.90 -10.73 -5.39
C ILE A 103 -7.29 -10.54 -4.79
N LEU A 104 -7.46 -9.53 -3.94
CA LEU A 104 -8.71 -9.29 -3.21
C LEU A 104 -9.13 -7.82 -3.25
N PRO A 105 -10.45 -7.53 -3.17
CA PRO A 105 -10.93 -6.16 -3.08
C PRO A 105 -10.55 -5.51 -1.76
N THR A 106 -10.19 -4.22 -1.80
CA THR A 106 -9.97 -3.41 -0.58
C THR A 106 -11.23 -2.72 -0.08
N ALA A 107 -12.24 -2.64 -0.94
CA ALA A 107 -13.56 -2.10 -0.64
C ALA A 107 -14.61 -2.87 -1.45
N LEU A 108 -15.84 -2.96 -0.93
CA LEU A 108 -16.97 -3.56 -1.63
C LEU A 108 -17.95 -2.50 -2.13
N VAL A 109 -18.64 -2.80 -3.22
CA VAL A 109 -19.63 -1.91 -3.83
C VAL A 109 -20.98 -2.08 -3.14
N LEU A 110 -21.49 -0.99 -2.58
CA LEU A 110 -22.86 -0.91 -2.10
C LEU A 110 -23.75 -0.41 -3.23
N HIS A 111 -24.91 -1.04 -3.39
CA HIS A 111 -25.86 -0.74 -4.46
C HIS A 111 -27.12 -0.06 -3.92
N GLU A 112 -27.72 0.82 -4.73
CA GLU A 112 -29.06 1.35 -4.50
C GLU A 112 -30.15 0.27 -4.75
N GLU A 113 -31.41 0.56 -4.43
CA GLU A 113 -32.54 -0.35 -4.67
C GLU A 113 -32.73 -0.73 -6.15
N ASP A 114 -32.27 0.12 -7.08
CA ASP A 114 -32.33 -0.13 -8.52
C ASP A 114 -31.14 -0.95 -9.06
N GLY A 115 -30.22 -1.34 -8.17
CA GLY A 115 -29.02 -2.11 -8.50
C GLY A 115 -27.86 -1.25 -9.02
N SER A 116 -27.98 0.08 -9.06
CA SER A 116 -26.87 0.94 -9.45
C SER A 116 -25.81 1.04 -8.34
N PRO A 117 -24.51 1.17 -8.69
CA PRO A 117 -23.45 1.32 -7.70
C PRO A 117 -23.56 2.70 -7.02
N ALA A 118 -23.69 2.68 -5.68
CA ALA A 118 -24.04 3.84 -4.89
C ALA A 118 -22.87 4.40 -4.07
N ALA A 119 -22.11 3.50 -3.46
CA ALA A 119 -21.08 3.81 -2.47
C ALA A 119 -20.07 2.67 -2.38
N LEU A 120 -18.94 2.91 -1.72
CA LEU A 120 -17.97 1.88 -1.37
C LEU A 120 -17.90 1.72 0.14
N ILE A 121 -17.79 0.49 0.64
CA ILE A 121 -17.41 0.23 2.03
C ILE A 121 -15.96 -0.24 2.10
N ASP A 122 -15.12 0.55 2.76
CA ASP A 122 -13.71 0.23 2.97
C ASP A 122 -13.57 -0.88 4.01
N LEU A 123 -12.90 -1.98 3.64
CA LEU A 123 -12.84 -3.18 4.49
C LEU A 123 -11.89 -3.03 5.69
N PHE A 124 -11.03 -2.00 5.72
CA PHE A 124 -10.14 -1.76 6.85
C PHE A 124 -10.83 -0.97 7.96
N SER A 125 -11.46 0.12 7.57
CA SER A 125 -12.06 1.15 8.42
C SER A 125 -13.55 0.94 8.68
N LEU A 126 -14.23 0.16 7.83
CA LEU A 126 -15.69 -0.01 7.81
C LEU A 126 -16.44 1.32 7.60
N GLN A 127 -15.80 2.25 6.91
CA GLN A 127 -16.42 3.50 6.51
C GLN A 127 -17.00 3.37 5.09
N VAL A 128 -18.13 4.02 4.89
CA VAL A 128 -18.83 4.11 3.61
C VAL A 128 -18.47 5.43 2.95
N SER A 129 -17.95 5.38 1.73
CA SER A 129 -17.69 6.53 0.88
C SER A 129 -18.74 6.67 -0.22
N GLN A 130 -19.37 7.84 -0.28
CA GLN A 130 -20.35 8.20 -1.31
C GLN A 130 -20.01 9.59 -1.85
N GLY A 131 -19.33 9.63 -3.00
CA GLY A 131 -18.81 10.87 -3.57
C GLY A 131 -17.74 11.51 -2.67
N GLU A 132 -18.06 12.64 -2.03
CA GLU A 132 -17.19 13.32 -1.05
C GLU A 132 -17.56 13.01 0.42
N ALA A 133 -18.69 12.34 0.65
CA ALA A 133 -19.14 12.00 1.99
C ALA A 133 -18.44 10.71 2.47
N LEU A 134 -18.03 10.72 3.74
CA LEU A 134 -17.49 9.56 4.45
C LEU A 134 -18.26 9.40 5.75
N THR A 135 -18.89 8.24 5.94
CA THR A 135 -19.73 7.94 7.11
C THR A 135 -19.42 6.55 7.65
N ASP A 136 -19.75 6.29 8.90
CA ASP A 136 -19.66 4.93 9.45
C ASP A 136 -20.74 4.04 8.82
N ALA A 137 -20.41 2.77 8.56
CA ALA A 137 -21.37 1.80 8.06
C ALA A 137 -22.45 1.47 9.10
N GLU A 138 -23.67 1.22 8.63
CA GLU A 138 -24.74 0.68 9.46
C GLU A 138 -24.40 -0.75 9.92
N PRO A 139 -24.84 -1.19 11.12
CA PRO A 139 -24.50 -2.52 11.66
C PRO A 139 -24.85 -3.67 10.71
N GLU A 140 -25.96 -3.58 10.00
CA GLU A 140 -26.39 -4.58 9.02
C GLU A 140 -25.41 -4.69 7.85
N VAL A 141 -24.89 -3.56 7.37
CA VAL A 141 -23.88 -3.52 6.30
C VAL A 141 -22.55 -4.06 6.81
N VAL A 142 -22.18 -3.74 8.05
CA VAL A 142 -20.98 -4.28 8.69
C VAL A 142 -21.06 -5.81 8.74
N GLU A 143 -22.15 -6.39 9.23
CA GLU A 143 -22.32 -7.86 9.30
C GLU A 143 -22.16 -8.53 7.93
N LEU A 144 -22.65 -7.90 6.85
CA LEU A 144 -22.56 -8.45 5.49
C LEU A 144 -21.13 -8.54 4.95
N VAL A 145 -20.22 -7.66 5.39
CA VAL A 145 -18.85 -7.57 4.84
C VAL A 145 -17.78 -8.22 5.71
N MET A 146 -18.16 -8.78 6.87
CA MET A 146 -17.20 -9.33 7.83
C MET A 146 -16.36 -10.47 7.26
N ASP A 147 -16.96 -11.41 6.53
CA ASP A 147 -16.22 -12.55 5.97
C ASP A 147 -15.17 -12.07 4.95
N ALA A 148 -15.56 -11.18 4.03
CA ALA A 148 -14.65 -10.59 3.04
C ALA A 148 -13.54 -9.76 3.70
N ARG A 149 -13.87 -9.05 4.79
CA ARG A 149 -12.89 -8.33 5.59
C ARG A 149 -11.90 -9.28 6.25
N GLU A 150 -12.35 -10.33 6.91
CA GLU A 150 -11.47 -11.31 7.58
C GLU A 150 -10.52 -11.97 6.56
N GLU A 151 -11.05 -12.34 5.40
CA GLU A 151 -10.27 -12.89 4.29
C GLU A 151 -9.19 -11.89 3.83
N LEU A 152 -9.56 -10.63 3.56
CA LEU A 152 -8.62 -9.59 3.15
C LEU A 152 -7.50 -9.38 4.18
N LEU A 153 -7.85 -9.26 5.47
CA LEU A 153 -6.87 -8.99 6.52
C LEU A 153 -5.90 -10.17 6.70
N GLN A 154 -6.42 -11.40 6.60
CA GLN A 154 -5.60 -12.61 6.69
C GLN A 154 -4.68 -12.77 5.48
N GLU A 155 -5.17 -12.46 4.28
CA GLU A 155 -4.37 -12.51 3.05
C GLU A 155 -3.22 -11.50 3.12
N ILE A 156 -3.49 -10.25 3.51
CA ILE A 156 -2.44 -9.23 3.67
C ILE A 156 -1.40 -9.69 4.68
N ALA A 157 -1.83 -10.20 5.85
CA ALA A 157 -0.91 -10.69 6.87
C ALA A 157 -0.02 -11.84 6.36
N THR A 158 -0.57 -12.71 5.52
CA THR A 158 0.13 -13.85 4.90
C THR A 158 1.08 -13.39 3.80
N SER A 159 0.62 -12.53 2.90
CA SER A 159 1.37 -11.91 1.80
C SER A 159 2.64 -11.24 2.30
N ILE A 160 2.56 -10.54 3.43
CA ILE A 160 3.73 -9.93 4.08
C ILE A 160 4.28 -10.77 5.22
N ALA A 161 4.02 -12.07 5.35
CA ALA A 161 4.54 -12.93 6.43
C ALA A 161 4.65 -12.21 7.80
N ASN A 162 3.55 -11.61 8.27
CA ASN A 162 3.47 -10.87 9.53
C ASN A 162 2.78 -11.73 10.58
N GLU A 163 3.59 -12.37 11.43
CA GLU A 163 3.11 -13.28 12.47
C GLU A 163 2.30 -12.55 13.55
N SER A 164 2.62 -11.29 13.87
CA SER A 164 1.90 -10.52 14.88
C SER A 164 0.45 -10.27 14.44
N ILE A 165 0.24 -9.73 13.24
CA ILE A 165 -1.10 -9.51 12.67
C ILE A 165 -1.85 -10.83 12.56
N SER A 166 -1.20 -11.88 12.02
CA SER A 166 -1.82 -13.20 11.88
C SER A 166 -2.29 -13.76 13.22
N ASN A 167 -1.44 -13.69 14.26
CA ASN A 167 -1.78 -14.19 15.60
C ASN A 167 -2.92 -13.39 16.24
N GLN A 168 -2.99 -12.07 16.02
CA GLN A 168 -4.09 -11.24 16.51
C GLN A 168 -5.41 -11.61 15.82
N LEU A 169 -5.42 -11.74 14.49
CA LEU A 169 -6.61 -12.14 13.73
C LEU A 169 -7.10 -13.53 14.15
N MET A 170 -6.21 -14.50 14.34
CA MET A 170 -6.56 -15.84 14.86
C MET A 170 -7.19 -15.81 16.25
N GLN A 171 -6.91 -14.78 17.06
CA GLN A 171 -7.50 -14.58 18.38
C GLN A 171 -8.80 -13.74 18.33
N GLY A 172 -9.25 -13.34 17.14
CA GLY A 172 -10.38 -12.42 16.96
C GLY A 172 -10.08 -10.98 17.36
N ILE A 173 -8.79 -10.61 17.46
CA ILE A 173 -8.35 -9.25 17.78
C ILE A 173 -8.04 -8.55 16.46
N THR A 174 -8.82 -7.53 16.12
CA THR A 174 -8.51 -6.67 14.96
C THR A 174 -7.41 -5.67 15.34
N PRO A 175 -6.29 -5.60 14.59
CA PRO A 175 -5.29 -4.54 14.76
C PRO A 175 -5.86 -3.15 14.45
N SER A 176 -5.15 -2.09 14.85
CA SER A 176 -5.59 -0.73 14.52
C SER A 176 -5.60 -0.47 13.01
N ALA A 177 -6.47 0.43 12.56
CA ALA A 177 -6.55 0.82 11.15
C ALA A 177 -5.19 1.28 10.59
N SER A 178 -4.38 1.97 11.39
CA SER A 178 -3.01 2.38 10.99
C SER A 178 -2.07 1.20 10.73
N VAL A 179 -2.13 0.15 11.56
CA VAL A 179 -1.31 -1.06 11.39
C VAL A 179 -1.74 -1.81 10.13
N LEU A 180 -3.04 -2.00 9.95
CA LEU A 180 -3.57 -2.68 8.76
C LEU A 180 -3.28 -1.89 7.47
N ARG A 181 -3.38 -0.56 7.53
CA ARG A 181 -3.04 0.32 6.41
C ARG A 181 -1.56 0.23 6.04
N GLY A 182 -0.67 0.24 7.02
CA GLY A 182 0.76 0.04 6.80
C GLY A 182 1.10 -1.33 6.21
N ALA A 183 0.39 -2.39 6.66
CA ALA A 183 0.52 -3.73 6.09
C ALA A 183 0.06 -3.80 4.63
N LEU A 184 -1.08 -3.18 4.29
CA LEU A 184 -1.56 -3.06 2.91
C LEU A 184 -0.53 -2.36 2.03
N ILE A 185 -0.08 -1.16 2.41
CA ILE A 185 0.87 -0.37 1.62
C ILE A 185 2.09 -1.20 1.28
N ASN A 186 2.66 -1.86 2.28
CA ASN A 186 3.80 -2.75 2.13
C ASN A 186 3.52 -3.93 1.19
N ALA A 187 2.42 -4.65 1.38
CA ALA A 187 2.04 -5.79 0.56
C ALA A 187 1.89 -5.39 -0.92
N VAL A 188 1.30 -4.22 -1.18
CA VAL A 188 1.12 -3.68 -2.53
C VAL A 188 2.44 -3.18 -3.12
N SER A 189 3.24 -2.41 -2.36
CA SER A 189 4.53 -1.86 -2.79
C SER A 189 5.58 -2.93 -3.10
N THR A 190 5.43 -4.13 -2.55
CA THR A 190 6.30 -5.29 -2.81
C THR A 190 5.73 -6.23 -3.87
N ALA A 191 4.56 -5.91 -4.44
CA ALA A 191 3.80 -6.78 -5.34
C ALA A 191 3.44 -8.15 -4.73
N ALA A 192 3.47 -8.28 -3.40
CA ALA A 192 3.08 -9.48 -2.68
C ALA A 192 1.55 -9.63 -2.58
N PHE A 193 0.83 -8.51 -2.64
CA PHE A 193 -0.62 -8.45 -2.69
C PHE A 193 -1.05 -7.53 -3.82
N ILE A 194 -2.07 -7.93 -4.58
CA ILE A 194 -2.63 -7.10 -5.65
C ILE A 194 -4.05 -6.69 -5.24
N PRO A 195 -4.31 -5.39 -4.97
CA PRO A 195 -5.63 -4.95 -4.59
C PRO A 195 -6.54 -4.90 -5.82
N VAL A 196 -7.80 -5.31 -5.63
CA VAL A 196 -8.89 -4.99 -6.55
C VAL A 196 -9.56 -3.71 -6.10
N LEU A 197 -9.62 -2.75 -7.01
CA LEU A 197 -10.26 -1.45 -6.87
C LEU A 197 -11.45 -1.36 -7.82
N THR A 198 -12.22 -0.30 -7.66
CA THR A 198 -13.39 0.00 -8.48
C THR A 198 -13.22 1.35 -9.16
N SER A 199 -13.85 1.49 -10.33
CA SER A 199 -14.12 2.77 -10.99
C SER A 199 -15.52 2.76 -11.59
N ALA A 200 -16.32 3.78 -11.27
CA ALA A 200 -17.54 4.10 -12.01
C ALA A 200 -17.50 5.57 -12.45
N GLU A 201 -17.93 5.86 -13.69
CA GLU A 201 -17.95 7.22 -14.20
C GLU A 201 -19.04 8.05 -13.50
N SER A 202 -20.18 7.42 -13.23
CA SER A 202 -21.25 8.03 -12.46
C SER A 202 -20.82 8.19 -11.00
N GLY A 203 -20.82 9.44 -10.51
CA GLY A 203 -20.51 9.73 -9.10
C GLY A 203 -19.03 9.68 -8.70
N SER A 204 -18.11 9.43 -9.64
CA SER A 204 -16.67 9.30 -9.37
C SER A 204 -16.30 8.23 -8.34
N LEU A 205 -17.09 7.16 -8.29
CA LEU A 205 -16.92 6.05 -7.35
C LEU A 205 -15.54 5.42 -7.53
N GLY A 206 -14.82 5.19 -6.43
CA GLY A 206 -13.48 4.59 -6.44
C GLY A 206 -12.34 5.55 -6.76
N ARG A 207 -12.63 6.80 -7.18
CA ARG A 207 -11.60 7.80 -7.49
C ARG A 207 -10.75 8.13 -6.27
N GLN A 208 -11.37 8.32 -5.10
CA GLN A 208 -10.69 8.76 -3.90
C GLN A 208 -9.84 7.63 -3.31
N GLU A 209 -10.38 6.43 -3.29
CA GLU A 209 -9.75 5.21 -2.81
C GLU A 209 -8.52 4.90 -3.65
N MET A 210 -8.65 4.96 -4.98
CA MET A 210 -7.54 4.80 -5.91
C MET A 210 -6.49 5.91 -5.73
N HIS A 211 -6.90 7.18 -5.61
CA HIS A 211 -5.97 8.28 -5.38
C HIS A 211 -5.19 8.11 -4.07
N ALA A 212 -5.87 7.72 -2.99
CA ALA A 212 -5.27 7.49 -1.68
C ALA A 212 -4.25 6.34 -1.74
N LEU A 213 -4.64 5.19 -2.30
CA LEU A 213 -3.73 4.05 -2.45
C LEU A 213 -2.49 4.42 -3.28
N LEU A 214 -2.68 5.03 -4.45
CA LEU A 214 -1.56 5.42 -5.31
C LEU A 214 -0.62 6.39 -4.58
N SER A 215 -1.18 7.39 -3.92
CA SER A 215 -0.39 8.39 -3.19
C SER A 215 0.46 7.77 -2.08
N GLU A 216 -0.03 6.71 -1.44
CA GLU A 216 0.66 6.05 -0.33
C GLU A 216 1.64 4.96 -0.76
N VAL A 217 1.29 4.14 -1.76
CA VAL A 217 2.10 3.00 -2.21
C VAL A 217 3.39 3.44 -2.89
N LEU A 218 3.36 4.55 -3.63
CA LEU A 218 4.54 5.10 -4.32
C LEU A 218 5.03 6.41 -3.70
N PHE A 219 4.79 6.60 -2.40
CA PHE A 219 5.22 7.80 -1.70
C PHE A 219 6.74 8.02 -1.85
N ASP A 220 7.10 9.18 -2.39
CA ASP A 220 8.45 9.73 -2.58
C ASP A 220 8.92 10.35 -1.24
N PRO A 221 10.22 10.36 -0.90
CA PRO A 221 10.91 9.80 0.27
C PRO A 221 10.65 10.46 1.64
N GLY A 222 9.54 11.17 1.85
CA GLY A 222 9.16 11.71 3.15
C GLY A 222 8.50 10.67 4.08
N PHE A 223 9.02 9.44 4.12
CA PHE A 223 8.42 8.32 4.85
C PHE A 223 8.43 8.58 6.38
N GLU A 224 7.24 8.68 6.98
CA GLU A 224 7.01 8.61 8.43
C GLU A 224 6.32 7.27 8.74
N ALA A 225 7.04 6.35 9.40
CA ALA A 225 6.43 5.16 9.98
C ALA A 225 6.23 5.33 11.49
N VAL A 226 5.07 4.88 11.95
CA VAL A 226 4.75 4.66 13.36
C VAL A 226 4.48 3.17 13.50
N HIS A 227 5.27 2.45 14.30
CA HIS A 227 4.99 1.05 14.60
C HIS A 227 5.18 0.72 16.08
N SER A 228 4.23 -0.06 16.58
CA SER A 228 4.13 -0.61 17.93
C SER A 228 4.62 -2.06 17.98
N THR A 229 5.53 -2.31 18.92
CA THR A 229 5.74 -3.52 19.74
C THR A 229 5.33 -4.87 19.14
N GLU A 230 6.30 -5.62 18.61
CA GLU A 230 6.69 -6.97 19.06
C GLU A 230 7.81 -7.55 18.17
N GLU A 231 8.71 -8.31 18.82
CA GLU A 231 10.00 -8.81 18.34
C GLU A 231 9.96 -9.32 16.89
N SER A 232 10.75 -8.71 16.00
CA SER A 232 10.64 -8.96 14.56
C SER A 232 11.95 -9.46 13.96
N ASN A 233 11.81 -10.42 13.05
CA ASN A 233 12.85 -10.94 12.17
C ASN A 233 13.50 -9.81 11.34
N ILE A 234 14.71 -9.44 11.75
CA ILE A 234 15.50 -8.31 11.26
C ILE A 234 15.75 -8.36 9.74
N GLU A 235 16.01 -9.54 9.17
CA GLU A 235 16.24 -9.67 7.72
C GLU A 235 14.94 -9.48 6.94
N GLY A 236 13.83 -10.03 7.46
CA GLY A 236 12.50 -9.88 6.87
C GLY A 236 11.94 -8.45 6.94
N PHE A 237 12.36 -7.65 7.93
CA PHE A 237 11.99 -6.23 8.01
C PHE A 237 12.73 -5.38 6.98
N LEU A 238 14.04 -5.61 6.79
CA LEU A 238 14.85 -4.87 5.83
C LEU A 238 14.45 -5.14 4.38
N ASP A 239 14.23 -6.40 3.99
CA ASP A 239 13.81 -6.77 2.63
C ASP A 239 12.41 -6.21 2.29
N ARG A 240 11.61 -5.97 3.31
CA ARG A 240 10.19 -5.60 3.18
C ARG A 240 9.96 -4.09 3.19
N TYR A 241 10.73 -3.32 3.97
CA TYR A 241 10.49 -1.89 4.18
C TYR A 241 11.57 -0.96 3.64
N LEU A 242 12.73 -1.47 3.21
CA LEU A 242 13.61 -0.72 2.31
C LEU A 242 13.28 -1.14 0.87
N PRO A 243 12.63 -0.29 0.07
CA PRO A 243 12.49 -0.55 -1.36
C PRO A 243 13.85 -0.94 -1.93
N HIS A 244 13.97 -2.09 -2.60
CA HIS A 244 15.19 -2.44 -3.36
C HIS A 244 15.64 -1.28 -4.28
N ARG A 245 14.71 -0.41 -4.69
CA ARG A 245 14.97 0.86 -5.39
C ARG A 245 15.88 1.87 -4.67
N LEU A 246 15.87 1.95 -3.33
CA LEU A 246 16.80 2.81 -2.57
C LEU A 246 18.24 2.29 -2.63
N LEU A 247 18.43 1.00 -2.92
CA LEU A 247 19.75 0.35 -2.98
C LEU A 247 20.33 0.35 -4.41
N GLU A 248 19.51 0.49 -5.45
CA GLU A 248 19.96 0.45 -6.85
C GLU A 248 20.35 1.81 -7.44
N GLY A 249 20.01 2.91 -6.76
CA GLY A 249 20.26 4.26 -7.26
C GLY A 249 21.41 4.98 -6.54
N ASN A 250 22.66 4.66 -6.86
CA ASN A 250 23.85 5.51 -6.67
C ASN A 250 23.81 6.51 -5.48
N VAL A 251 23.72 6.01 -4.25
CA VAL A 251 23.86 6.83 -3.03
C VAL A 251 25.30 6.69 -2.54
N ASP A 252 26.19 7.50 -3.10
CA ASP A 252 27.52 7.79 -2.51
C ASP A 252 27.38 8.72 -1.28
N GLY A 253 26.15 9.09 -0.89
CA GLY A 253 25.82 9.93 0.27
C GLY A 253 25.64 9.15 1.57
N ASP A 254 25.82 9.84 2.69
CA ASP A 254 25.53 9.30 4.01
C ASP A 254 24.00 9.18 4.20
N ILE A 255 23.54 8.03 4.66
CA ILE A 255 22.13 7.81 5.03
C ILE A 255 21.97 8.28 6.48
N SER A 256 21.16 9.32 6.69
CA SER A 256 20.86 9.87 8.02
C SER A 256 19.48 9.38 8.49
N LEU A 257 19.36 8.95 9.75
CA LEU A 257 18.12 8.36 10.26
C LEU A 257 17.76 8.98 11.62
N SER A 258 16.65 9.73 11.66
CA SER A 258 16.17 10.44 12.84
C SER A 258 15.04 9.66 13.52
N ILE A 259 15.28 9.13 14.72
CA ILE A 259 14.30 8.34 15.47
C ILE A 259 13.79 9.16 16.67
N HIS A 260 12.47 9.28 16.81
CA HIS A 260 11.83 10.07 17.87
C HIS A 260 11.36 9.14 18.99
N PHE A 261 11.95 9.26 20.17
CA PHE A 261 11.56 8.48 21.34
C PHE A 261 10.80 9.36 22.35
N PRO A 262 9.82 8.82 23.10
CA PRO A 262 9.25 9.53 24.25
C PRO A 262 10.31 9.81 25.33
N ASP A 263 10.22 10.97 25.99
CA ASP A 263 11.22 11.47 26.98
C ASP A 263 11.48 10.49 28.14
N GLU A 264 10.48 9.69 28.51
CA GLU A 264 10.57 8.71 29.60
C GLU A 264 11.55 7.55 29.32
N TYR A 265 11.98 7.35 28.07
CA TYR A 265 12.93 6.29 27.67
C TYR A 265 14.37 6.80 27.45
N ALA A 266 14.67 8.07 27.78
CA ALA A 266 15.94 8.73 27.44
C ALA A 266 17.20 8.00 27.95
N ASP A 267 17.19 7.49 29.18
CA ASP A 267 18.34 6.81 29.80
C ASP A 267 18.65 5.42 29.22
N GLU A 268 17.65 4.79 28.59
CA GLU A 268 17.77 3.47 27.95
C GLU A 268 18.26 3.63 26.51
N VAL A 269 17.73 4.62 25.79
CA VAL A 269 18.22 5.06 24.49
C VAL A 269 19.70 5.51 24.58
N ASP A 270 20.08 6.26 25.61
CA ASP A 270 21.47 6.68 25.84
C ASP A 270 22.44 5.51 26.03
N ARG A 271 21.98 4.44 26.69
CA ARG A 271 22.77 3.22 26.90
C ARG A 271 22.99 2.48 25.59
N GLU A 272 21.95 2.36 24.75
CA GLU A 272 22.07 1.68 23.46
C GLU A 272 22.88 2.50 22.45
N ILE A 273 22.73 3.82 22.41
CA ILE A 273 23.60 4.72 21.61
C ILE A 273 25.08 4.54 22.02
N SER A 274 25.35 4.52 23.33
CA SER A 274 26.70 4.34 23.88
C SER A 274 27.29 2.96 23.54
N ARG A 275 26.48 1.89 23.61
CA ARG A 275 26.87 0.53 23.21
C ARG A 275 27.14 0.44 21.71
N ALA A 276 26.32 1.14 20.93
CA ALA A 276 26.35 1.12 19.49
C ALA A 276 27.48 1.95 18.87
N ARG A 277 28.10 2.85 19.66
CA ARG A 277 29.12 3.82 19.20
C ARG A 277 28.61 4.70 18.06
N VAL A 278 27.38 5.17 18.19
CA VAL A 278 26.72 6.01 17.20
C VAL A 278 26.72 7.46 17.68
N THR A 279 26.83 8.41 16.75
CA THR A 279 26.74 9.84 17.02
C THR A 279 25.28 10.28 17.09
N SER A 280 24.88 10.97 18.16
CA SER A 280 23.54 11.55 18.30
C SER A 280 23.59 13.05 18.62
N ARG A 281 22.56 13.78 18.22
CA ARG A 281 22.33 15.18 18.58
C ARG A 281 20.92 15.35 19.13
N THR A 282 20.77 16.06 20.24
CA THR A 282 19.44 16.45 20.73
C THR A 282 19.02 17.78 20.09
N SER A 283 17.85 17.83 19.48
CA SER A 283 17.19 19.06 19.03
C SER A 283 15.88 19.25 19.81
N THR A 284 15.21 20.39 19.66
CA THR A 284 13.93 20.63 20.33
C THR A 284 12.94 21.07 19.28
N ASP A 285 11.78 20.41 19.24
CA ASP A 285 10.77 20.72 18.25
C ASP A 285 10.04 22.04 18.58
N ARG A 286 9.12 22.46 17.71
CA ARG A 286 8.36 23.72 17.89
C ARG A 286 7.39 23.69 19.07
N GLN A 287 7.13 22.52 19.66
CA GLN A 287 6.22 22.32 20.78
C GLN A 287 6.97 22.16 22.12
N GLY A 288 8.32 22.22 22.10
CA GLY A 288 9.16 22.13 23.29
C GLY A 288 9.56 20.70 23.67
N VAL A 289 9.31 19.73 22.79
CA VAL A 289 9.68 18.31 22.98
C VAL A 289 11.13 18.11 22.59
N SER A 290 11.90 17.42 23.43
CA SER A 290 13.31 17.12 23.15
C SER A 290 13.38 15.98 22.14
N LEU A 291 13.88 16.27 20.95
CA LEU A 291 14.11 15.32 19.87
C LEU A 291 15.55 14.80 19.91
N ARG A 292 15.79 13.54 19.54
CA ARG A 292 17.16 13.03 19.33
C ARG A 292 17.34 12.59 17.88
N GLU A 293 18.26 13.24 17.18
CA GLU A 293 18.74 12.86 15.86
C GLU A 293 19.95 11.93 16.00
N ILE A 294 20.04 10.92 15.15
CA ILE A 294 21.12 9.93 15.19
C ILE A 294 21.76 9.84 13.80
N GLU A 295 23.08 9.96 13.73
CA GLU A 295 23.84 9.95 12.47
C GLU A 295 24.68 8.68 12.40
N ILE A 296 24.41 7.83 11.39
CA ILE A 296 24.95 6.46 11.31
C ILE A 296 25.73 6.27 10.00
N SER A 297 26.99 5.87 10.10
CA SER A 297 27.80 5.51 8.93
C SER A 297 27.58 4.05 8.50
N ARG A 298 27.80 3.77 7.21
CA ARG A 298 27.63 2.44 6.56
C ARG A 298 28.35 1.27 7.27
N LEU A 299 29.44 1.52 8.01
CA LEU A 299 30.18 0.49 8.75
C LEU A 299 29.44 -0.03 9.99
N ALA A 300 28.40 0.66 10.46
CA ALA A 300 27.64 0.34 11.67
C ALA A 300 26.29 -0.36 11.38
N ALA A 301 26.06 -0.83 10.14
CA ALA A 301 24.80 -1.42 9.68
C ALA A 301 24.29 -2.62 10.51
N LYS A 302 25.16 -3.32 11.25
CA LYS A 302 24.72 -4.42 12.14
C LYS A 302 24.23 -3.92 13.50
N THR A 303 24.78 -2.80 13.96
CA THR A 303 24.44 -2.11 15.19
C THR A 303 23.20 -1.22 15.02
N PHE A 304 23.01 -0.71 13.80
CA PHE A 304 21.82 -0.06 13.27
C PHE A 304 20.54 -0.90 13.46
N LEU A 305 20.65 -2.23 13.39
CA LEU A 305 19.53 -3.15 13.50
C LEU A 305 19.02 -3.31 14.93
N THR A 306 19.91 -3.28 15.92
CA THR A 306 19.53 -3.34 17.34
C THR A 306 18.84 -2.05 17.79
N LEU A 307 19.28 -0.90 17.30
CA LEU A 307 18.70 0.42 17.62
C LEU A 307 17.33 0.64 16.96
N ILE A 308 17.15 0.19 15.71
CA ILE A 308 15.83 0.21 15.06
C ILE A 308 14.87 -0.76 15.74
N GLN A 309 15.34 -1.95 16.13
CA GLN A 309 14.54 -2.88 16.92
C GLN A 309 14.06 -2.25 18.23
N SER A 310 14.97 -1.65 19.02
CA SER A 310 14.59 -0.94 20.25
C SER A 310 13.66 0.25 19.96
N ALA A 311 13.87 0.99 18.87
CA ALA A 311 12.95 2.05 18.45
C ALA A 311 11.52 1.55 18.19
N CYS A 312 11.40 0.41 17.52
CA CYS A 312 10.11 -0.25 17.28
C CYS A 312 9.47 -0.80 18.56
N ASP A 313 10.28 -1.26 19.52
CA ASP A 313 9.80 -1.76 20.82
C ASP A 313 9.29 -0.63 21.74
N TYR A 314 9.75 0.61 21.54
CA TYR A 314 9.40 1.78 22.38
C TYR A 314 8.54 2.83 21.67
N ASN A 315 7.80 2.44 20.64
CA ASN A 315 6.82 3.31 19.97
C ASN A 315 7.43 4.57 19.35
N ALA A 316 8.66 4.46 18.84
CA ALA A 316 9.41 5.58 18.31
C ALA A 316 9.05 5.91 16.85
N VAL A 317 9.06 7.19 16.48
CA VAL A 317 8.84 7.63 15.08
C VAL A 317 10.17 7.63 14.33
N VAL A 318 10.35 6.73 13.36
CA VAL A 318 11.57 6.62 12.56
C VAL A 318 11.42 7.43 11.28
N LYS A 319 12.31 8.42 11.08
CA LYS A 319 12.44 9.20 9.85
C LYS A 319 13.76 8.86 9.19
N ILE A 320 13.74 8.48 7.91
CA ILE A 320 14.95 8.13 7.16
C ILE A 320 15.18 9.21 6.11
N ASN A 321 16.33 9.88 6.16
CA ASN A 321 16.76 10.87 5.18
C ASN A 321 18.00 10.32 4.44
N ALA A 322 17.86 10.00 3.16
CA ALA A 322 19.00 9.76 2.29
C ALA A 322 19.47 11.11 1.71
N SER A 323 20.77 11.42 1.85
CA SER A 323 21.39 12.60 1.22
C SER A 323 22.00 12.30 -0.14
#